data_AF-A0A0N8PQT2-F1
#
_entry.id   AF-A0A0N8PQT2-F1
#
_cell.length_a   1.000
_cell.length_b   1.000
_cell.length_c   1.000
_cell.angle_alpha   90.00
_cell.angle_beta   90.00
_cell.angle_gamma   90.00
#
_symmetry.space_group_name_H-M   'P 1'
#
loop_
_entity.id
_entity.type
_entity.pdbx_description
1 polymer ?
#
loop_
_entity_poly.entity_id
_entity_poly.type
_entity_poly.pdbx_seq_one_letter_code
_entity_poly.pdbx_strand_id
1 'polypeptide(L)'
;AFQAARPDLARVYWLDAAGIMRVSVPANVRTLDTNFSQRRLFQHASGAADWIIEAGIVDLSTYHAVAAIARPVRADGVLRGVLGTNLLLDDFSAALKAIVDEQANQGKPLLISLVDAQGVLVASPDQERLLQPMLDELPGAADALAGRIAAQMAPGPRGQEWLFSAVPVPSSGWAVVVQRPAADVLATVTTFNSYLLLAAVLFAASALLFWADLMRLVIRPLQHLAADYRALPPAADVPAGRAARLA
;
A
#
# COMPACT_ATOMS: atom_id res chain seq x y z
N ALA A 1 7.32 -27.52 25.96
CA ALA A 1 8.14 -28.10 24.87
C ALA A 1 7.58 -27.75 23.49
N PHE A 2 6.38 -28.19 23.12
CA PHE A 2 5.78 -27.92 21.79
C PHE A 2 5.70 -26.42 21.43
N GLN A 3 5.03 -25.61 22.27
CA GLN A 3 4.87 -24.17 22.05
C GLN A 3 6.19 -23.39 22.10
N ALA A 4 7.20 -23.90 22.83
CA ALA A 4 8.53 -23.30 22.85
C ALA A 4 9.30 -23.53 21.54
N ALA A 5 9.01 -24.62 20.82
CA ALA A 5 9.63 -24.95 19.53
C ALA A 5 8.84 -24.39 18.33
N ARG A 6 7.54 -24.17 18.51
CA ARG A 6 6.58 -23.65 17.52
C ARG A 6 5.64 -22.66 18.22
N PRO A 7 6.10 -21.42 18.47
CA PRO A 7 5.27 -20.41 19.13
C PRO A 7 4.08 -19.98 18.27
N ASP A 8 4.21 -20.10 16.95
CA ASP A 8 3.20 -19.81 15.95
C ASP A 8 2.02 -20.81 15.96
N LEU A 9 2.24 -22.05 16.41
CA LEU A 9 1.23 -23.10 16.36
C LEU A 9 0.61 -23.34 17.74
N ALA A 10 -0.71 -23.17 17.82
CA ALA A 10 -1.49 -23.52 19.00
C ALA A 10 -1.61 -25.04 19.19
N ARG A 11 -1.85 -25.75 18.07
CA ARG A 11 -2.11 -27.19 18.08
C ARG A 11 -1.82 -27.82 16.73
N VAL A 12 -1.38 -29.08 16.74
CA VAL A 12 -1.47 -30.01 15.60
C VAL A 12 -2.34 -31.20 16.02
N TYR A 13 -3.26 -31.63 15.17
CA TYR A 13 -4.21 -32.68 15.49
C TYR A 13 -4.58 -33.54 14.28
N TRP A 14 -5.08 -34.73 14.57
CA TRP A 14 -5.60 -35.67 13.60
C TRP A 14 -7.04 -36.04 13.94
N LEU A 15 -7.92 -35.83 12.97
CA LEU A 15 -9.30 -36.33 12.98
C LEU A 15 -9.34 -37.59 12.10
N ASP A 16 -9.96 -38.66 12.57
CA ASP A 16 -10.20 -39.84 11.73
C ASP A 16 -11.27 -39.59 10.65
N ALA A 17 -11.57 -40.60 9.84
CA ALA A 17 -12.57 -40.51 8.77
C ALA A 17 -14.00 -40.22 9.28
N ALA A 18 -14.29 -40.48 10.57
CA ALA A 18 -15.56 -40.16 11.21
C ALA A 18 -15.56 -38.76 11.86
N GLY A 19 -14.44 -38.03 11.78
CA GLY A 19 -14.27 -36.71 12.39
C GLY A 19 -13.96 -36.77 13.88
N ILE A 20 -13.57 -37.92 14.42
CA ILE A 20 -13.20 -38.06 15.83
C ILE A 20 -11.72 -37.70 16.00
N MET A 21 -11.41 -36.86 16.98
CA MET A 21 -10.03 -36.46 17.25
C MET A 21 -9.26 -37.57 17.97
N ARG A 22 -8.28 -38.17 17.28
CA ARG A 22 -7.47 -39.27 17.82
C ARG A 22 -6.12 -38.80 18.34
N VAL A 23 -5.60 -37.71 17.79
CA VAL A 23 -4.32 -37.12 18.19
C VAL A 23 -4.50 -35.62 18.33
N SER A 24 -3.93 -35.06 19.40
CA SER A 24 -3.79 -33.62 19.61
C SER A 24 -2.46 -33.35 20.30
N VAL A 25 -1.71 -32.37 19.80
CA VAL A 25 -0.48 -31.88 20.42
C VAL A 25 -0.57 -30.35 20.52
N PRO A 26 -0.53 -29.76 21.72
CA PRO A 26 -0.48 -30.43 23.02
C PRO A 26 -1.74 -31.28 23.28
N ALA A 27 -1.58 -32.34 24.06
CA ALA A 27 -2.68 -33.24 24.40
C ALA A 27 -3.72 -32.50 25.23
N ASN A 28 -5.00 -32.66 24.87
CA ASN A 28 -6.11 -32.10 25.62
C ASN A 28 -7.19 -33.16 25.78
N VAL A 29 -7.43 -33.57 27.02
CA VAL A 29 -8.42 -34.61 27.37
C VAL A 29 -9.86 -34.22 27.01
N ARG A 30 -10.16 -32.93 26.83
CA ARG A 30 -11.48 -32.46 26.41
C ARG A 30 -11.72 -32.62 24.91
N THR A 31 -10.65 -32.66 24.12
CA THR A 31 -10.75 -32.73 22.66
C THR A 31 -10.51 -34.13 22.13
N LEU A 32 -9.68 -34.94 22.81
CA LEU A 32 -9.47 -36.35 22.46
C LEU A 32 -10.78 -37.15 22.52
N ASP A 33 -11.00 -37.99 21.52
CA ASP A 33 -12.18 -38.82 21.30
C ASP A 33 -13.51 -38.05 21.17
N THR A 34 -13.45 -36.73 21.01
CA THR A 34 -14.61 -35.88 20.69
C THR A 34 -14.85 -35.85 19.19
N ASN A 35 -16.12 -35.81 18.78
CA ASN A 35 -16.54 -35.76 17.37
C ASN A 35 -16.63 -34.31 16.85
N PHE A 36 -15.87 -34.02 15.79
CA PHE A 36 -15.82 -32.73 15.10
C PHE A 36 -16.38 -32.79 13.66
N SER A 37 -17.06 -33.88 13.26
CA SER A 37 -17.62 -34.07 11.90
C SER A 37 -18.63 -32.99 11.48
N GLN A 38 -19.29 -32.37 12.45
CA GLN A 38 -20.26 -31.28 12.24
C GLN A 38 -19.57 -29.92 12.07
N ARG A 39 -18.25 -29.83 12.29
CA ARG A 39 -17.52 -28.59 12.12
C ARG A 39 -17.27 -28.32 10.65
N ARG A 40 -17.46 -27.05 10.28
CA ARG A 40 -17.21 -26.53 8.95
C ARG A 40 -15.81 -26.91 8.44
N LEU A 41 -14.78 -26.74 9.27
CA LEU A 41 -13.42 -27.18 8.94
C LEU A 41 -13.33 -28.64 8.49
N PHE A 42 -13.95 -29.58 9.21
CA PHE A 42 -13.89 -31.00 8.84
C PHE A 42 -14.67 -31.26 7.54
N GLN A 43 -15.86 -30.67 7.41
CA GLN A 43 -16.70 -30.81 6.21
C GLN A 43 -16.00 -30.27 4.96
N HIS A 44 -15.38 -29.09 5.06
CA HIS A 44 -14.60 -28.51 3.98
C HIS A 44 -13.34 -29.33 3.68
N ALA A 45 -12.54 -29.69 4.70
CA ALA A 45 -11.29 -30.41 4.50
C ALA A 45 -11.52 -31.82 3.93
N SER A 46 -12.55 -32.52 4.39
CA SER A 46 -12.87 -33.88 3.91
C SER A 46 -13.29 -33.92 2.44
N GLY A 47 -13.86 -32.83 1.91
CA GLY A 47 -14.19 -32.65 0.49
C GLY A 47 -13.07 -32.04 -0.36
N ALA A 48 -12.08 -31.40 0.26
CA ALA A 48 -11.01 -30.70 -0.46
C ALA A 48 -10.09 -31.64 -1.24
N ALA A 49 -9.46 -31.12 -2.30
CA ALA A 49 -8.41 -31.83 -3.03
C ALA A 49 -7.04 -31.71 -2.33
N ASP A 50 -6.78 -30.57 -1.69
CA ASP A 50 -5.51 -30.23 -1.06
C ASP A 50 -5.73 -29.43 0.25
N TRP A 51 -4.72 -28.73 0.73
CA TRP A 51 -4.78 -27.83 1.88
C TRP A 51 -5.91 -26.81 1.78
N ILE A 52 -6.57 -26.58 2.90
CA ILE A 52 -7.52 -25.49 3.11
C ILE A 52 -7.08 -24.66 4.32
N ILE A 53 -7.47 -23.39 4.30
CA ILE A 53 -7.28 -22.47 5.40
C ILE A 53 -8.65 -21.92 5.77
N GLU A 54 -9.06 -22.13 7.02
CA GLU A 54 -10.28 -21.57 7.58
C GLU A 54 -9.90 -20.63 8.72
N ALA A 55 -10.14 -19.34 8.52
CA ALA A 55 -9.93 -18.35 9.57
C ALA A 55 -11.17 -18.24 10.46
N GLY A 56 -11.05 -17.44 11.51
CA GLY A 56 -12.23 -16.99 12.23
C GLY A 56 -12.76 -17.97 13.27
N ILE A 57 -11.99 -19.01 13.62
CA ILE A 57 -12.43 -20.05 14.53
C ILE A 57 -12.01 -19.68 15.94
N VAL A 58 -12.93 -19.80 16.91
CA VAL A 58 -12.55 -19.81 18.32
C VAL A 58 -12.20 -21.24 18.72
N ASP A 59 -10.97 -21.47 19.14
CA ASP A 59 -10.57 -22.77 19.69
C ASP A 59 -11.28 -22.96 21.04
N LEU A 60 -12.27 -23.86 21.11
CA LEU A 60 -13.09 -24.05 22.32
C LEU A 60 -12.33 -24.60 23.54
N SER A 61 -11.09 -25.01 23.35
CA SER A 61 -10.26 -25.50 24.45
C SER A 61 -9.41 -24.41 25.10
N THR A 62 -9.05 -23.36 24.34
CA THR A 62 -8.23 -22.24 24.79
C THR A 62 -8.96 -20.90 24.75
N TYR A 63 -10.12 -20.85 24.09
CA TYR A 63 -10.92 -19.66 23.79
C TYR A 63 -10.17 -18.56 23.03
N HIS A 64 -9.11 -18.94 22.31
CA HIS A 64 -8.36 -18.00 21.46
C HIS A 64 -8.86 -18.03 20.02
N ALA A 65 -8.72 -16.89 19.35
CA ALA A 65 -8.96 -16.75 17.93
C ALA A 65 -7.84 -17.46 17.15
N VAL A 66 -8.22 -18.38 16.27
CA VAL A 66 -7.28 -19.18 15.48
C VAL A 66 -7.65 -19.21 14.00
N ALA A 67 -6.63 -19.33 13.15
CA ALA A 67 -6.79 -19.81 11.78
C ALA A 67 -6.40 -21.28 11.73
N ALA A 68 -7.30 -22.13 11.26
CA ALA A 68 -7.04 -23.55 11.09
C ALA A 68 -6.57 -23.83 9.66
N ILE A 69 -5.45 -24.53 9.54
CA ILE A 69 -4.95 -25.08 8.29
C ILE A 69 -5.20 -26.58 8.33
N ALA A 70 -5.89 -27.12 7.34
CA ALA A 70 -6.24 -28.52 7.31
C ALA A 70 -6.05 -29.14 5.93
N ARG A 71 -5.77 -30.44 5.89
CA ARG A 71 -5.76 -31.23 4.66
C ARG A 71 -6.42 -32.58 4.87
N PRO A 72 -7.14 -33.10 3.87
CA PRO A 72 -7.55 -34.48 3.88
C PRO A 72 -6.33 -35.38 3.69
N VAL A 73 -6.35 -36.52 4.37
CA VAL A 73 -5.39 -37.59 4.15
C VAL A 73 -6.15 -38.78 3.59
N ARG A 74 -5.83 -39.11 2.35
CA ARG A 74 -6.43 -40.21 1.61
C ARG A 74 -5.38 -41.29 1.36
N ALA A 75 -5.80 -42.54 1.46
CA ALA A 75 -5.01 -43.70 1.03
C ALA A 75 -5.87 -44.51 0.08
N ASP A 76 -5.34 -44.82 -1.11
CA ASP A 76 -6.06 -45.50 -2.20
C ASP A 76 -7.37 -44.80 -2.59
N GLY A 77 -7.37 -43.46 -2.59
CA GLY A 77 -8.55 -42.64 -2.87
C GLY A 77 -9.58 -42.56 -1.74
N VAL A 78 -9.42 -43.35 -0.67
CA VAL A 78 -10.34 -43.38 0.48
C VAL A 78 -9.87 -42.41 1.56
N LEU A 79 -10.78 -41.59 2.10
CA LEU A 79 -10.50 -40.70 3.23
C LEU A 79 -10.15 -41.51 4.48
N ARG A 80 -8.95 -41.28 5.02
CA ARG A 80 -8.49 -41.86 6.29
C ARG A 80 -8.65 -40.89 7.45
N GLY A 81 -8.68 -39.60 7.17
CA GLY A 81 -8.85 -38.56 8.16
C GLY A 81 -8.49 -37.19 7.64
N VAL A 82 -8.43 -36.22 8.56
CA VAL A 82 -8.03 -34.84 8.30
C VAL A 82 -6.90 -34.49 9.27
N LEU A 83 -5.77 -34.07 8.70
CA LEU A 83 -4.68 -33.47 9.45
C LEU A 83 -4.94 -31.97 9.57
N GLY A 84 -4.91 -31.44 10.79
CA GLY A 84 -5.17 -30.03 11.05
C GLY A 84 -4.13 -29.40 11.96
N THR A 85 -3.96 -28.09 11.84
CA THR A 85 -3.19 -27.26 12.75
C THR A 85 -3.86 -25.92 12.95
N ASN A 86 -3.73 -25.36 14.15
CA ASN A 86 -4.30 -24.06 14.50
C ASN A 86 -3.15 -23.05 14.70
N LEU A 87 -3.19 -21.94 13.97
CA LEU A 87 -2.33 -20.77 14.11
C LEU A 87 -3.02 -19.78 15.05
N LEU A 88 -2.32 -19.25 16.06
CA LEU A 88 -2.85 -18.20 16.92
C LEU A 88 -2.92 -16.87 16.18
N LEU A 89 -4.10 -16.28 16.11
CA LEU A 89 -4.28 -14.98 15.48
C LEU A 89 -3.66 -13.84 16.28
N ASP A 90 -3.53 -14.00 17.60
CA ASP A 90 -2.87 -13.04 18.48
C ASP A 90 -1.37 -12.94 18.16
N ASP A 91 -0.66 -14.06 18.08
CA ASP A 91 0.76 -14.09 17.75
C ASP A 91 1.03 -13.59 16.33
N PHE A 92 0.16 -13.97 15.39
CA PHE A 92 0.24 -13.46 14.02
C PHE A 92 0.00 -11.94 13.95
N SER A 93 -0.99 -11.45 14.71
CA SER A 93 -1.29 -10.01 14.83
C SER A 93 -0.17 -9.24 15.54
N ALA A 94 0.50 -9.85 16.52
CA ALA A 94 1.65 -9.26 17.21
C ALA A 94 2.83 -9.06 16.24
N ALA A 95 3.09 -10.01 15.35
CA ALA A 95 4.10 -9.86 14.30
C ALA A 95 3.75 -8.71 13.33
N LEU A 96 2.47 -8.59 12.94
CA LEU A 96 2.00 -7.45 12.13
C LEU A 96 2.17 -6.12 12.88
N LYS A 97 1.81 -6.08 14.17
CA LYS A 97 1.97 -4.90 15.01
C LYS A 97 3.42 -4.43 15.05
N ALA A 98 4.40 -5.34 15.19
CA ALA A 98 5.81 -4.97 15.18
C ALA A 98 6.22 -4.27 13.87
N ILE A 99 5.72 -4.75 12.72
CA ILE A 99 5.96 -4.12 11.42
C ILE A 99 5.32 -2.72 11.36
N VAL A 100 4.08 -2.59 11.82
CA VAL A 100 3.36 -1.31 11.87
C VAL A 100 4.07 -0.30 12.76
N ASP A 101 4.47 -0.71 13.96
CA ASP A 101 5.15 0.15 14.93
C ASP A 101 6.52 0.62 14.42
N GLU A 102 7.28 -0.26 13.77
CA GLU A 102 8.57 0.10 13.14
C GLU A 102 8.38 1.14 12.03
N GLN A 103 7.37 0.97 11.17
CA GLN A 103 7.07 1.92 10.11
C GLN A 103 6.59 3.27 10.66
N ALA A 104 5.81 3.26 11.73
CA ALA A 104 5.42 4.48 12.44
C ALA A 104 6.64 5.21 13.03
N ASN A 105 7.60 4.49 13.63
CA ASN A 105 8.84 5.06 14.16
C ASN A 105 9.73 5.70 13.07
N GLN A 106 9.66 5.18 11.85
CA GLN A 106 10.33 5.75 10.68
C GLN A 106 9.57 6.95 10.06
N GLY A 107 8.49 7.41 10.71
CA GLY A 107 7.65 8.51 10.21
C GLY A 107 6.81 8.13 8.99
N LYS A 108 6.57 6.83 8.77
CA LYS A 108 5.75 6.29 7.67
C LYS A 108 4.63 5.41 8.22
N PRO A 109 3.69 5.97 9.01
CA PRO A 109 2.61 5.21 9.60
C PRO A 109 1.83 4.42 8.54
N LEU A 110 1.53 3.16 8.85
CA LEU A 110 0.69 2.31 8.03
C LEU A 110 -0.13 1.40 8.93
N LEU A 111 -1.29 0.96 8.46
CA LEU A 111 -2.08 -0.08 9.10
C LEU A 111 -2.24 -1.27 8.15
N ILE A 112 -2.28 -2.47 8.70
CA ILE A 112 -2.46 -3.71 7.93
C ILE A 112 -3.64 -4.44 8.55
N SER A 113 -4.60 -4.84 7.73
CA SER A 113 -5.75 -5.64 8.15
C SER A 113 -5.91 -6.81 7.19
N LEU A 114 -6.08 -8.01 7.72
CA LEU A 114 -6.40 -9.20 6.94
C LEU A 114 -7.84 -9.62 7.22
N VAL A 115 -8.61 -9.85 6.17
CA VAL A 115 -9.97 -10.37 6.25
C VAL A 115 -10.09 -11.70 5.53
N ASP A 116 -10.91 -12.60 6.05
CA ASP A 116 -11.18 -13.88 5.42
C ASP A 116 -12.21 -13.80 4.30
N ALA A 117 -12.50 -14.94 3.68
CA ALA A 117 -13.51 -15.07 2.63
C ALA A 117 -14.94 -14.70 3.07
N GLN A 118 -15.21 -14.55 4.37
CA GLN A 118 -16.49 -14.08 4.91
C GLN A 118 -16.47 -12.59 5.28
N GLY A 119 -15.32 -11.92 5.14
CA GLY A 119 -15.17 -10.52 5.53
C GLY A 119 -14.91 -10.30 7.01
N VAL A 120 -14.53 -11.36 7.73
CA VAL A 120 -14.20 -11.30 9.15
C VAL A 120 -12.74 -10.95 9.32
N LEU A 121 -12.43 -10.05 10.26
CA LEU A 121 -11.07 -9.65 10.56
C LEU A 121 -10.28 -10.80 11.21
N VAL A 122 -9.22 -11.22 10.52
CA VAL A 122 -8.36 -12.33 10.92
C VAL A 122 -7.09 -11.84 11.59
N ALA A 123 -6.55 -10.70 11.13
CA ALA A 123 -5.34 -10.14 11.72
C ALA A 123 -5.33 -8.63 11.58
N SER A 124 -4.87 -7.96 12.64
CA SER A 124 -4.73 -6.51 12.72
C SER A 124 -3.81 -6.14 13.88
N PRO A 125 -3.10 -5.00 13.84
CA PRO A 125 -2.40 -4.47 15.01
C PRO A 125 -3.30 -4.28 16.23
N ASP A 126 -4.60 -4.04 16.01
CA ASP A 126 -5.62 -3.97 17.05
C ASP A 126 -6.28 -5.34 17.23
N GLN A 127 -5.85 -6.05 18.28
CA GLN A 127 -6.28 -7.42 18.57
C GLN A 127 -7.69 -7.49 19.15
N GLU A 128 -8.23 -6.41 19.72
CA GLU A 128 -9.56 -6.41 20.33
C GLU A 128 -10.69 -6.56 19.29
N ARG A 129 -10.37 -6.28 18.03
CA ARG A 129 -11.30 -6.31 16.90
C ARG A 129 -11.26 -7.60 16.10
N LEU A 130 -10.40 -8.55 16.48
CA LEU A 130 -10.32 -9.84 15.80
C LEU A 130 -11.67 -10.55 15.84
N LEU A 131 -11.97 -11.32 14.78
CA LEU A 131 -13.23 -12.04 14.60
C LEU A 131 -14.48 -11.17 14.40
N GLN A 132 -14.31 -9.85 14.24
CA GLN A 132 -15.43 -8.95 13.92
C GLN A 132 -15.57 -8.77 12.40
N PRO A 133 -16.80 -8.63 11.87
CA PRO A 133 -17.00 -8.26 10.47
C PRO A 133 -16.44 -6.86 10.22
N MET A 134 -15.58 -6.73 9.20
CA MET A 134 -14.85 -5.49 8.92
C MET A 134 -14.96 -5.03 7.46
N LEU A 135 -15.80 -5.70 6.67
CA LEU A 135 -15.90 -5.43 5.23
C LEU A 135 -16.31 -3.97 4.94
N ASP A 136 -17.22 -3.43 5.75
CA ASP A 136 -17.75 -2.06 5.59
C ASP A 136 -16.73 -0.99 5.99
N GLU A 137 -15.76 -1.32 6.84
CA GLU A 137 -14.71 -0.41 7.31
C GLU A 137 -13.42 -0.49 6.48
N LEU A 138 -13.35 -1.44 5.55
CA LEU A 138 -12.17 -1.68 4.71
C LEU A 138 -12.50 -1.53 3.23
N PRO A 139 -12.51 -0.29 2.71
CA PRO A 139 -12.67 -0.02 1.29
C PRO A 139 -11.76 -0.88 0.41
N GLY A 140 -12.33 -1.46 -0.64
CA GLY A 140 -11.63 -2.36 -1.56
C GLY A 140 -11.49 -3.81 -1.07
N ALA A 141 -11.80 -4.14 0.20
CA ALA A 141 -11.72 -5.52 0.69
C ALA A 141 -12.65 -6.46 -0.08
N ALA A 142 -13.88 -6.04 -0.37
CA ALA A 142 -14.84 -6.84 -1.14
C ALA A 142 -14.33 -7.15 -2.57
N ASP A 143 -13.69 -6.18 -3.22
CA ASP A 143 -13.07 -6.37 -4.53
C ASP A 143 -11.90 -7.35 -4.46
N ALA A 144 -11.06 -7.24 -3.43
CA ALA A 144 -9.95 -8.16 -3.18
C ALA A 144 -10.44 -9.58 -2.89
N LEU A 145 -11.51 -9.76 -2.12
CA LEU A 145 -12.12 -11.08 -1.93
C LEU A 145 -12.71 -11.65 -3.24
N ALA A 146 -13.14 -10.78 -4.15
CA ALA A 146 -13.54 -11.16 -5.50
C ALA A 146 -12.35 -11.37 -6.46
N GLY A 147 -11.11 -11.33 -5.96
CA GLY A 147 -9.90 -11.58 -6.74
C GLY A 147 -9.33 -10.37 -7.48
N ARG A 148 -9.84 -9.14 -7.23
CA ARG A 148 -9.38 -7.91 -7.88
C ARG A 148 -8.56 -7.05 -6.93
N ILE A 149 -7.42 -6.54 -7.41
CA ILE A 149 -6.68 -5.51 -6.67
C ILE A 149 -7.49 -4.22 -6.72
N ALA A 150 -7.68 -3.58 -5.57
CA ALA A 150 -8.40 -2.32 -5.45
C ALA A 150 -7.60 -1.32 -4.63
N ALA A 151 -7.63 -0.05 -5.03
CA ALA A 151 -7.05 1.05 -4.27
C ALA A 151 -8.08 2.19 -4.20
N GLN A 152 -8.42 2.62 -2.99
CA GLN A 152 -9.46 3.61 -2.75
C GLN A 152 -9.00 4.61 -1.68
N MET A 153 -9.34 5.88 -1.86
CA MET A 153 -9.16 6.90 -0.81
C MET A 153 -10.42 6.96 0.03
N ALA A 154 -10.26 6.89 1.35
CA ALA A 154 -11.36 6.98 2.29
C ALA A 154 -10.89 7.60 3.62
N PRO A 155 -11.82 8.07 4.47
CA PRO A 155 -11.49 8.52 5.81
C PRO A 155 -10.90 7.38 6.64
N GLY A 156 -9.68 7.57 7.11
CA GLY A 156 -9.02 6.69 8.07
C GLY A 156 -9.23 7.13 9.53
N PRO A 157 -8.38 6.65 10.45
CA PRO A 157 -8.44 7.03 11.85
C PRO A 157 -8.43 8.54 12.05
N ARG A 158 -9.30 9.05 12.92
CA ARG A 158 -9.45 10.49 13.23
C ARG A 158 -9.93 11.34 12.03
N GLY A 159 -10.52 10.73 11.00
CA GLY A 159 -11.16 11.43 9.87
C GLY A 159 -10.18 12.00 8.84
N GLN A 160 -8.90 11.64 8.91
CA GLN A 160 -7.91 12.04 7.91
C GLN A 160 -8.05 11.18 6.65
N GLU A 161 -7.70 11.69 5.46
CA GLU A 161 -7.70 10.89 4.23
C GLU A 161 -6.57 9.86 4.23
N TRP A 162 -6.94 8.61 3.98
CA TRP A 162 -6.04 7.47 3.88
C TRP A 162 -6.25 6.74 2.56
N LEU A 163 -5.17 6.21 2.00
CA LEU A 163 -5.19 5.29 0.87
C LEU A 163 -5.30 3.86 1.38
N PHE A 164 -6.39 3.18 1.00
CA PHE A 164 -6.65 1.77 1.25
C PHE A 164 -6.27 0.98 0.00
N SER A 165 -5.25 0.13 0.11
CA SER A 165 -4.82 -0.79 -0.94
C SER A 165 -5.19 -2.21 -0.54
N ALA A 166 -6.13 -2.81 -1.25
CA ALA A 166 -6.62 -4.16 -1.00
C ALA A 166 -6.10 -5.14 -2.08
N VAL A 167 -5.53 -6.25 -1.64
CA VAL A 167 -4.90 -7.27 -2.50
C VAL A 167 -5.42 -8.67 -2.13
N PRO A 168 -5.85 -9.49 -3.10
CA PRO A 168 -6.23 -10.88 -2.86
C PRO A 168 -5.04 -11.76 -2.44
N VAL A 169 -5.32 -12.75 -1.60
CA VAL A 169 -4.41 -13.88 -1.29
C VAL A 169 -5.06 -15.15 -1.83
N PRO A 170 -4.77 -15.56 -3.09
CA PRO A 170 -5.50 -16.64 -3.76
C PRO A 170 -5.39 -18.00 -3.06
N SER A 171 -4.29 -18.26 -2.35
CA SER A 171 -4.06 -19.53 -1.66
C SER A 171 -4.97 -19.76 -0.46
N SER A 172 -5.44 -18.68 0.20
CA SER A 172 -6.31 -18.77 1.38
C SER A 172 -7.71 -18.21 1.14
N GLY A 173 -7.92 -17.48 0.03
CA GLY A 173 -9.16 -16.73 -0.21
C GLY A 173 -9.31 -15.52 0.72
N TRP A 174 -8.21 -15.03 1.29
CA TRP A 174 -8.20 -13.84 2.15
C TRP A 174 -7.94 -12.59 1.33
N ALA A 175 -8.24 -11.43 1.92
CA ALA A 175 -7.81 -10.13 1.41
C ALA A 175 -6.91 -9.44 2.44
N VAL A 176 -5.81 -8.87 1.96
CA VAL A 176 -4.92 -8.00 2.72
C VAL A 176 -5.26 -6.57 2.36
N VAL A 177 -5.55 -5.75 3.36
CA VAL A 177 -5.83 -4.32 3.20
C VAL A 177 -4.74 -3.54 3.93
N VAL A 178 -3.96 -2.79 3.17
CA VAL A 178 -2.93 -1.89 3.67
C VAL A 178 -3.44 -0.46 3.59
N GLN A 179 -3.42 0.24 4.72
CA GLN A 179 -3.89 1.61 4.85
C GLN A 179 -2.70 2.52 5.12
N ARG A 180 -2.59 3.65 4.41
CA ARG A 180 -1.54 4.66 4.64
C ARG A 180 -2.14 6.06 4.57
N PRO A 181 -1.67 7.03 5.38
CA PRO A 181 -2.09 8.41 5.22
C PRO A 181 -1.79 8.90 3.81
N ALA A 182 -2.75 9.58 3.19
CA ALA A 182 -2.57 10.13 1.84
C ALA A 182 -1.37 11.09 1.79
N ALA A 183 -1.14 11.84 2.87
CA ALA A 183 -0.02 12.77 3.02
C ALA A 183 1.34 12.08 2.81
N ASP A 184 1.56 10.87 3.33
CA ASP A 184 2.85 10.17 3.21
C ASP A 184 3.05 9.55 1.84
N VAL A 185 1.97 9.04 1.25
CA VAL A 185 1.99 8.50 -0.12
C VAL A 185 2.27 9.61 -1.14
N LEU A 186 1.74 10.81 -0.91
CA LEU A 186 1.90 11.98 -1.78
C LEU A 186 3.14 12.83 -1.43
N ALA A 187 3.75 12.70 -0.25
CA ALA A 187 4.91 13.50 0.17
C ALA A 187 6.13 13.34 -0.77
N THR A 188 6.26 12.14 -1.36
CA THR A 188 7.31 11.88 -2.38
C THR A 188 7.07 12.72 -3.64
N VAL A 189 5.80 13.02 -3.97
CA VAL A 189 5.41 13.79 -5.16
C VAL A 189 5.44 15.30 -4.90
N THR A 190 5.03 15.75 -3.72
CA THR A 190 4.97 17.19 -3.40
C THR A 190 6.34 17.85 -3.31
N THR A 191 7.35 17.13 -2.78
CA THR A 191 8.73 17.61 -2.74
C THR A 191 9.30 17.82 -4.16
N PHE A 192 8.95 16.94 -5.10
CA PHE A 192 9.39 17.06 -6.48
C PHE A 192 8.75 18.29 -7.17
N ASN A 193 7.48 18.55 -6.89
CA ASN A 193 6.72 19.65 -7.50
C ASN A 193 7.18 21.02 -6.99
N SER A 194 7.55 21.14 -5.71
CA SER A 194 8.10 22.39 -5.17
C SER A 194 9.47 22.76 -5.75
N TYR A 195 10.35 21.78 -6.00
CA TYR A 195 11.60 22.03 -6.72
C TYR A 195 11.35 22.42 -8.19
N LEU A 196 10.36 21.81 -8.84
CA LEU A 196 9.99 22.13 -10.22
C LEU A 196 9.41 23.54 -10.33
N LEU A 197 8.55 23.94 -9.39
CA LEU A 197 8.01 25.29 -9.28
C LEU A 197 9.11 26.32 -8.98
N LEU A 198 10.04 26.02 -8.07
CA LEU A 198 11.19 26.88 -7.80
C LEU A 198 12.05 27.07 -9.06
N ALA A 199 12.34 25.97 -9.77
CA ALA A 199 13.08 26.02 -11.03
C ALA A 199 12.33 26.84 -12.10
N ALA A 200 11.01 26.68 -12.22
CA ALA A 200 10.19 27.44 -13.15
C ALA A 200 10.17 28.95 -12.82
N VAL A 201 10.07 29.31 -11.53
CA VAL A 201 10.13 30.70 -11.08
C VAL A 201 11.49 31.32 -11.36
N LEU A 202 12.58 30.60 -11.07
CA LEU A 202 13.94 31.08 -11.37
C LEU A 202 14.16 31.27 -12.87
N PHE A 203 13.66 30.34 -13.69
CA PHE A 203 13.73 30.46 -15.14
C PHE A 203 12.95 31.67 -15.65
N ALA A 204 11.72 31.86 -15.19
CA ALA A 204 10.91 33.03 -15.54
C ALA A 204 11.57 34.35 -15.12
N ALA A 205 12.14 34.40 -13.92
CA ALA A 205 12.87 35.57 -13.44
C ALA A 205 14.12 35.87 -14.29
N SER A 206 14.88 34.84 -14.67
CA SER A 206 16.05 34.99 -15.53
C SER A 206 15.69 35.49 -16.94
N ALA A 207 14.59 34.98 -17.52
CA ALA A 207 14.08 35.44 -18.81
C ALA A 207 13.62 36.90 -18.74
N LEU A 208 12.97 37.31 -17.65
CA LEU A 208 12.55 38.70 -17.43
C LEU A 208 13.75 39.65 -17.32
N LEU A 209 14.79 39.24 -16.58
CA LEU A 209 16.01 40.03 -16.42
C LEU A 209 16.77 40.15 -17.74
N PHE A 210 16.91 39.04 -18.48
CA PHE A 210 17.52 39.03 -19.80
C PHE A 210 16.77 39.94 -20.78
N TRP A 211 15.43 39.87 -20.79
CA TRP A 211 14.60 40.75 -21.60
C TRP A 211 14.79 42.22 -21.24
N ALA A 212 14.80 42.55 -19.94
CA ALA A 212 15.02 43.92 -19.46
C ALA A 212 16.42 44.45 -19.82
N ASP A 213 17.44 43.59 -19.75
CA ASP A 213 18.80 43.95 -20.12
C ASP A 213 18.95 44.14 -21.63
N LEU A 214 18.36 43.26 -22.45
CA LEU A 214 18.28 43.41 -23.90
C LEU A 214 17.59 44.73 -24.28
N MET A 215 16.49 45.07 -23.61
CA MET A 215 15.77 46.34 -23.83
C MET A 215 16.65 47.55 -23.48
N ARG A 216 17.47 47.45 -22.43
CA ARG A 216 18.39 48.53 -22.01
C ARG A 216 19.62 48.63 -22.91
N LEU A 217 20.18 47.51 -23.37
CA LEU A 217 21.40 47.46 -24.19
C LEU A 217 21.16 47.66 -25.68
N VAL A 218 20.00 47.30 -26.22
CA VAL A 218 19.75 47.37 -27.68
C VAL A 218 19.00 48.64 -28.06
N ILE A 219 18.05 49.12 -27.23
CA ILE A 219 17.21 50.27 -27.59
C ILE A 219 17.86 51.60 -27.22
N ARG A 220 18.61 51.69 -26.11
CA ARG A 220 19.30 52.93 -25.74
C ARG A 220 20.39 53.36 -26.74
N PRO A 221 21.27 52.49 -27.28
CA PRO A 221 22.30 52.96 -28.20
C PRO A 221 21.77 53.27 -29.62
N LEU A 222 20.61 52.74 -30.01
CA LEU A 222 19.97 53.14 -31.27
C LEU A 222 19.50 54.60 -31.24
N GLN A 223 19.18 55.14 -30.06
CA GLN A 223 18.83 56.57 -29.90
C GLN A 223 20.05 57.49 -30.03
N HIS A 224 21.26 57.02 -29.70
CA HIS A 224 22.48 57.80 -29.89
C HIS A 224 22.97 57.78 -31.35
N LEU A 225 22.89 56.63 -32.03
CA LEU A 225 23.26 56.54 -33.45
C LEU A 225 22.30 57.31 -34.38
N ALA A 226 21.01 57.38 -34.05
CA ALA A 226 20.04 58.17 -34.81
C ALA A 226 20.18 59.69 -34.59
N ALA A 227 20.79 60.11 -33.48
CA ALA A 227 21.06 61.53 -33.21
C ALA A 227 22.31 62.02 -33.97
N ASP A 228 23.35 61.19 -34.08
CA ASP A 228 24.60 61.57 -34.77
C ASP A 228 24.44 61.73 -36.29
N TYR A 229 23.53 60.99 -36.94
CA TYR A 229 23.24 61.18 -38.38
C TYR A 229 22.44 62.46 -38.71
N ARG A 230 21.73 63.06 -37.74
CA ARG A 230 21.02 64.34 -37.94
C ARG A 230 21.91 65.56 -37.80
N ALA A 231 23.14 65.39 -37.34
CA ALA A 231 24.09 66.49 -37.14
C ALA A 231 25.02 66.75 -38.32
N LEU A 232 24.94 65.97 -39.41
CA LEU A 232 25.68 66.26 -40.65
C LEU A 232 24.98 67.40 -41.41
N PRO A 233 25.62 68.57 -41.55
CA PRO A 233 25.06 69.66 -42.35
C PRO A 233 24.93 69.22 -43.81
N PRO A 234 23.88 69.65 -44.55
CA PRO A 234 23.90 69.55 -46.00
C PRO A 234 25.18 70.23 -46.52
N ALA A 235 25.88 69.56 -47.43
CA ALA A 235 27.10 70.05 -48.06
C ALA A 235 26.93 71.50 -48.47
N ALA A 236 27.65 72.39 -47.80
CA ALA A 236 27.66 73.81 -48.08
C ALA A 236 28.16 74.05 -49.51
N ASP A 237 27.49 74.97 -50.20
CA ASP A 237 27.84 75.53 -51.49
C ASP A 237 29.36 75.78 -51.61
N VAL A 238 29.97 75.24 -52.66
CA VAL A 238 31.35 75.55 -53.07
C VAL A 238 31.31 76.79 -53.96
N PRO A 239 31.84 77.97 -53.56
CA PRO A 239 31.98 79.10 -54.45
C PRO A 239 33.36 79.13 -55.13
N ALA A 240 33.31 79.27 -56.45
CA ALA A 240 34.21 80.00 -57.35
C ALA A 240 35.70 79.63 -57.41
N GLY A 241 36.03 78.66 -58.28
CA GLY A 241 37.34 78.56 -58.94
C GLY A 241 37.43 79.51 -60.15
N ARG A 242 38.16 80.60 -59.99
CA ARG A 242 38.58 81.54 -61.03
C ARG A 242 39.60 80.86 -61.96
N ALA A 243 39.27 80.61 -63.23
CA ALA A 243 40.23 80.26 -64.26
C ALA A 243 39.84 80.89 -65.61
N ALA A 244 40.61 81.92 -65.97
CA ALA A 244 40.97 82.43 -67.30
C ALA A 244 40.17 82.01 -68.55
N ARG A 245 39.70 83.02 -69.30
CA ARG A 245 39.89 83.08 -70.76
C ARG A 245 40.36 84.47 -71.18
N LEU A 246 41.61 84.50 -71.66
CA LEU A 246 42.10 85.42 -72.68
C LEU A 246 41.69 84.85 -74.05
N ALA A 247 41.44 85.77 -74.99
CA ALA A 247 41.18 85.59 -76.42
C ALA A 247 39.80 85.03 -76.83
#